data_AF-A0A951L5Y9-F1
#
_entry.id   AF-A0A951L5Y9-F1
#
_cell.length_a   1.000
_cell.length_b   1.000
_cell.length_c   1.000
_cell.angle_alpha   90.00
_cell.angle_beta   90.00
_cell.angle_gamma   90.00
#
_symmetry.space_group_name_H-M   'P 1'
#
loop_
_entity.id
_entity.type
_entity.pdbx_description
1 polymer ?
#
loop_
_entity_poly.entity_id
_entity_poly.type
_entity_poly.pdbx_seq_one_letter_code
_entity_poly.pdbx_strand_id
1 'polypeptide(L)'
;MEPANADQMHHRQVEKDTALADMAAVLHQIEVEKRDPDRWERVHLVQAFAAIFSGCYTLASVEARSALAPVSERSPRANLAHDPVIEQCDLPTLMRVWQAAKADPVEQFAHFGPVVLKGIVPKNPGKSWLS
;
A
#
# COMPACT_ATOMS: atom_id res chain seq x y z
N MET A 1 -10.83 4.03 -35.21
CA MET A 1 -11.30 4.65 -33.95
C MET A 1 -10.57 3.93 -32.81
N GLU A 2 -9.35 4.37 -32.48
CA GLU A 2 -8.54 3.89 -31.33
C GLU A 2 -7.69 5.01 -30.65
N PRO A 3 -8.23 6.19 -30.28
CA PRO A 3 -7.55 7.10 -29.36
C PRO A 3 -7.91 6.88 -27.88
N ALA A 4 -9.06 6.26 -27.59
CA ALA A 4 -9.62 6.18 -26.24
C ALA A 4 -8.79 5.34 -25.24
N ASN A 5 -8.02 4.36 -25.72
CA ASN A 5 -7.21 3.49 -24.85
C ASN A 5 -5.95 4.19 -24.34
N ALA A 6 -5.29 5.00 -25.19
CA ALA A 6 -4.07 5.70 -24.80
C ALA A 6 -4.36 6.79 -23.74
N ASP A 7 -5.45 7.53 -23.91
CA ASP A 7 -5.89 8.56 -22.95
C ASP A 7 -6.30 7.92 -21.62
N GLN A 8 -7.01 6.78 -21.66
CA GLN A 8 -7.35 6.03 -20.46
C GLN A 8 -6.09 5.53 -19.73
N MET A 9 -5.16 4.89 -20.44
CA MET A 9 -3.92 4.39 -19.84
C MET A 9 -3.05 5.50 -19.27
N HIS A 10 -3.02 6.67 -19.92
CA HIS A 10 -2.34 7.85 -19.37
C HIS A 10 -3.00 8.31 -18.05
N HIS A 11 -4.33 8.40 -17.99
CA HIS A 11 -5.04 8.75 -16.77
C HIS A 11 -4.74 7.75 -15.64
N ARG A 12 -4.75 6.45 -15.93
CA ARG A 12 -4.42 5.38 -14.98
C ARG A 12 -2.99 5.50 -14.45
N GLN A 13 -2.03 5.87 -15.31
CA GLN A 13 -0.66 6.12 -14.89
C GLN A 13 -0.58 7.30 -13.92
N VAL A 14 -1.28 8.39 -14.20
CA VAL A 14 -1.34 9.57 -13.31
C VAL A 14 -1.94 9.22 -11.95
N GLU A 15 -3.01 8.41 -11.91
CA GLU A 15 -3.57 7.93 -10.64
C GLU A 15 -2.55 7.10 -9.86
N LYS A 16 -1.85 6.18 -10.54
CA LYS A 16 -0.82 5.34 -9.91
C LYS A 16 0.33 6.19 -9.35
N ASP A 17 0.82 7.15 -10.13
CA ASP A 17 1.93 8.03 -9.73
C ASP A 17 1.54 8.88 -8.52
N THR A 18 0.30 9.39 -8.49
CA THR A 18 -0.24 10.12 -7.34
C THR A 18 -0.25 9.26 -6.08
N ALA A 19 -0.78 8.03 -6.18
CA ALA A 19 -0.83 7.12 -5.05
C ALA A 19 0.58 6.71 -4.57
N LEU A 20 1.51 6.44 -5.49
CA LEU A 20 2.91 6.14 -5.14
C LEU A 20 3.60 7.32 -4.43
N ALA A 21 3.29 8.57 -4.83
CA ALA A 21 3.80 9.77 -4.19
C ALA A 21 3.24 9.96 -2.77
N ASP A 22 1.93 9.76 -2.57
CA ASP A 22 1.30 9.80 -1.25
C ASP A 22 1.93 8.77 -0.30
N MET A 23 2.13 7.54 -0.79
CA MET A 23 2.77 6.46 -0.02
C MET A 23 4.23 6.79 0.31
N ALA A 24 4.97 7.35 -0.66
CA ALA A 24 6.35 7.77 -0.43
C ALA A 24 6.44 8.85 0.66
N ALA A 25 5.49 9.81 0.69
CA ALA A 25 5.45 10.84 1.71
C ALA A 25 5.27 10.24 3.12
N VAL A 26 4.39 9.24 3.27
CA VAL A 26 4.19 8.54 4.55
C VAL A 26 5.46 7.82 4.99
N LEU A 27 6.05 7.01 4.11
CA LEU A 27 7.26 6.26 4.42
C LEU A 27 8.43 7.18 4.78
N HIS A 28 8.58 8.28 4.04
CA HIS A 28 9.61 9.27 4.31
C HIS A 28 9.40 9.96 5.67
N GLN A 29 8.16 10.30 6.04
CA GLN A 29 7.89 10.88 7.34
C GLN A 29 8.31 9.94 8.48
N ILE A 30 7.92 8.66 8.41
CA ILE A 30 8.28 7.65 9.41
C ILE A 30 9.81 7.48 9.51
N GLU A 31 10.49 7.47 8.35
CA GLU A 31 11.96 7.38 8.27
C GLU A 31 12.65 8.59 8.92
N VAL A 32 12.19 9.81 8.63
CA VAL A 32 12.73 11.05 9.22
C VAL A 32 12.52 11.10 10.73
N GLU A 33 11.37 10.59 11.20
CA GLU A 33 11.06 10.45 12.62
C GLU A 33 11.87 9.33 13.31
N LYS A 34 12.66 8.56 12.55
CA LYS A 34 13.54 7.49 13.04
C LYS A 34 12.83 6.47 13.92
N ARG A 35 11.62 6.10 13.52
CA ARG A 35 10.79 5.12 14.23
C ARG A 35 10.27 4.07 13.26
N ASP A 36 9.71 3.01 13.82
CA ASP A 36 8.89 2.09 13.05
C ASP A 36 7.46 2.64 12.89
N PRO A 37 6.75 2.21 11.84
CA PRO A 37 5.33 2.50 11.70
C PRO A 37 4.58 1.87 12.89
N ASP A 38 3.63 2.62 13.43
CA ASP A 38 2.70 2.07 14.41
C ASP A 38 1.64 1.17 13.74
N ARG A 39 0.76 0.59 14.55
CA ARG A 39 -0.24 -0.34 14.03
C ARG A 39 -1.22 0.29 13.06
N TRP A 40 -1.61 1.55 13.28
CA TRP A 40 -2.54 2.26 12.39
C TRP A 40 -1.90 2.48 11.03
N GLU A 41 -0.67 2.99 11.04
CA GLU A 41 0.10 3.24 9.83
C GLU A 41 0.36 1.96 9.05
N ARG A 42 0.69 0.85 9.72
CA ARG A 42 0.88 -0.46 9.08
C ARG A 42 -0.38 -0.93 8.37
N VAL A 43 -1.54 -0.85 9.02
CA VAL A 43 -2.82 -1.30 8.42
C VAL A 43 -3.11 -0.51 7.15
N HIS A 44 -3.07 0.82 7.24
CA HIS A 44 -3.39 1.68 6.11
C HIS A 44 -2.35 1.57 4.98
N LEU A 45 -1.06 1.44 5.29
CA LEU A 45 -0.04 1.20 4.26
C LEU A 45 -0.22 -0.16 3.59
N VAL A 46 -0.53 -1.21 4.34
CA VAL A 46 -0.82 -2.55 3.78
C VAL A 46 -2.06 -2.51 2.87
N GLN A 47 -3.13 -1.84 3.29
CA GLN A 47 -4.33 -1.65 2.47
C GLN A 47 -4.02 -0.83 1.21
N ALA A 48 -3.22 0.23 1.34
CA ALA A 48 -2.78 1.04 0.21
C ALA A 48 -1.97 0.20 -0.79
N PHE A 49 -1.03 -0.63 -0.34
CA PHE A 49 -0.28 -1.52 -1.24
C PHE A 49 -1.17 -2.57 -1.90
N ALA A 50 -2.10 -3.16 -1.16
CA ALA A 50 -3.06 -4.09 -1.73
C ALA A 50 -3.91 -3.42 -2.82
N ALA A 51 -4.33 -2.17 -2.59
CA ALA A 51 -5.07 -1.37 -3.56
C ALA A 51 -4.22 -1.03 -4.80
N ILE A 52 -2.93 -0.68 -4.64
CA ILE A 52 -2.02 -0.47 -5.79
C ILE A 52 -1.93 -1.72 -6.66
N PHE A 53 -1.65 -2.88 -6.06
CA PHE A 53 -1.51 -4.14 -6.82
C PHE A 53 -2.84 -4.62 -7.42
N SER A 54 -3.97 -4.11 -6.92
CA SER A 54 -5.30 -4.35 -7.48
C SER A 54 -5.69 -3.39 -8.61
N GLY A 55 -4.85 -2.39 -8.91
CA GLY A 55 -5.20 -1.29 -9.82
C GLY A 55 -6.18 -0.26 -9.22
N CYS A 56 -6.45 -0.31 -7.92
CA CYS A 56 -7.34 0.62 -7.21
C CYS A 56 -6.58 1.88 -6.76
N TYR A 57 -5.97 2.62 -7.69
CA TYR A 57 -5.01 3.69 -7.37
C TYR A 57 -5.57 4.83 -6.52
N THR A 58 -6.77 5.32 -6.81
CA THR A 58 -7.41 6.37 -5.99
C THR A 58 -7.65 5.89 -4.54
N LEU A 59 -8.07 4.63 -4.36
CA LEU A 59 -8.23 4.04 -3.03
C LEU A 59 -6.88 3.94 -2.32
N ALA A 60 -5.83 3.54 -3.03
CA ALA A 60 -4.47 3.50 -2.46
C ALA A 60 -4.01 4.87 -1.94
N SER A 61 -4.30 5.95 -2.67
CA SER A 61 -4.04 7.32 -2.21
C SER A 61 -4.83 7.68 -0.95
N VAL A 62 -6.11 7.31 -0.88
CA VAL A 62 -6.95 7.55 0.32
C VAL A 62 -6.41 6.82 1.54
N GLU A 63 -6.02 5.56 1.37
CA GLU A 63 -5.45 4.75 2.44
C GLU A 63 -4.09 5.30 2.90
N ALA A 64 -3.22 5.68 1.96
CA ALA A 64 -1.94 6.31 2.28
C ALA A 64 -2.13 7.59 3.10
N ARG A 65 -3.05 8.47 2.70
CA ARG A 65 -3.36 9.69 3.47
C ARG A 65 -3.98 9.39 4.83
N SER A 66 -4.77 8.32 4.94
CA SER A 66 -5.33 7.87 6.22
C SER A 66 -4.25 7.41 7.20
N ALA A 67 -3.14 6.84 6.72
CA ALA A 67 -2.00 6.51 7.56
C ALA A 67 -1.41 7.74 8.28
N LEU A 68 -1.46 8.92 7.64
CA LEU A 68 -0.97 10.19 8.20
C LEU A 68 -1.97 10.90 9.13
N ALA A 69 -3.17 10.35 9.33
CA ALA A 69 -4.16 10.98 10.19
C ALA A 69 -3.59 11.24 11.60
N PRO A 70 -3.77 12.46 12.17
CA PRO A 70 -3.38 12.75 13.54
C PRO A 70 -4.01 11.76 14.52
N VAL A 71 -3.30 11.40 15.60
CA VAL A 71 -3.78 10.40 16.58
C VAL A 71 -5.18 10.71 17.12
N SER A 72 -5.53 11.99 17.27
CA SER A 72 -6.85 12.45 17.72
C SER A 72 -7.99 12.19 16.72
N GLU A 73 -7.67 12.04 15.44
CA GLU A 73 -8.63 11.81 14.35
C GLU A 73 -8.71 10.33 13.97
N ARG A 74 -7.75 9.52 14.41
CA ARG A 74 -7.78 8.06 14.26
C ARG A 74 -8.94 7.50 15.07
N SER A 75 -9.65 6.53 14.50
CA SER A 75 -10.79 5.93 15.19
C SER A 75 -10.32 5.27 16.51
N PRO A 76 -10.79 5.74 17.68
CA PRO A 76 -10.39 5.18 18.97
C PRO A 76 -10.90 3.75 19.17
N ARG A 77 -11.89 3.35 18.37
CA ARG A 77 -12.53 2.04 18.36
C ARG A 77 -12.18 1.23 17.12
N ALA A 78 -11.11 1.59 16.41
CA ALA A 78 -10.64 0.78 15.30
C ALA A 78 -10.31 -0.62 15.80
N ASN A 79 -11.21 -1.58 15.57
CA ASN A 79 -10.93 -2.99 15.75
C ASN A 79 -10.10 -3.46 14.56
N LEU A 80 -8.87 -2.92 14.46
CA LEU A 80 -7.92 -3.34 13.45
C LEU A 80 -7.69 -4.83 13.67
N ALA A 81 -7.84 -5.65 12.63
CA ALA A 81 -7.66 -7.09 12.75
C ALA A 81 -6.22 -7.40 13.18
N HIS A 82 -6.05 -8.41 14.03
CA HIS A 82 -4.74 -9.00 14.30
C HIS A 82 -4.37 -9.90 13.13
N ASP A 83 -3.73 -9.32 12.13
CA ASP A 83 -3.20 -10.04 10.99
C ASP A 83 -1.67 -10.15 11.13
N PRO A 84 -1.10 -11.38 11.18
CA PRO A 84 0.34 -11.58 11.26
C PRO A 84 1.14 -10.90 10.15
N VAL A 85 0.56 -10.69 8.97
CA VAL A 85 1.20 -9.97 7.86
C VAL A 85 1.40 -8.51 8.24
N ILE A 86 0.36 -7.86 8.79
CA ILE A 86 0.41 -6.45 9.21
C ILE A 86 1.43 -6.26 10.33
N GLU A 87 1.49 -7.21 11.28
CA GLU A 87 2.43 -7.13 12.40
C GLU A 87 3.90 -7.26 11.96
N GLN A 88 4.16 -7.95 10.84
CA GLN A 88 5.52 -8.16 10.29
C GLN A 88 6.01 -7.02 9.40
N CYS A 89 5.14 -6.09 8.98
CA CYS A 89 5.47 -4.96 8.12
C CYS A 89 6.21 -3.85 8.88
N ASP A 90 7.52 -4.03 9.07
CA ASP A 90 8.44 -2.97 9.49
C ASP A 90 8.75 -1.99 8.33
N LEU A 91 9.36 -0.84 8.65
CA LEU A 91 9.69 0.19 7.66
C LEU A 91 10.51 -0.37 6.48
N PRO A 92 11.60 -1.15 6.68
CA PRO A 92 12.35 -1.73 5.58
C PRO A 92 11.51 -2.64 4.68
N THR A 93 10.57 -3.40 5.25
CA THR A 93 9.65 -4.22 4.47
C THR A 93 8.72 -3.36 3.63
N LEU A 94 8.11 -2.33 4.21
CA LEU A 94 7.21 -1.43 3.48
C LEU A 94 7.93 -0.67 2.36
N MET A 95 9.19 -0.27 2.57
CA MET A 95 10.02 0.33 1.52
C MET A 95 10.27 -0.64 0.35
N ARG A 96 10.52 -1.93 0.62
CA ARG A 96 10.65 -2.94 -0.44
C ARG A 96 9.35 -3.14 -1.21
N VAL A 97 8.21 -3.18 -0.51
CA VAL A 97 6.90 -3.29 -1.15
C VAL A 97 6.62 -2.06 -2.01
N TRP A 98 6.99 -0.86 -1.56
CA TRP A 98 6.89 0.37 -2.37
C TRP A 98 7.74 0.33 -3.63
N GLN A 99 8.99 -0.16 -3.56
CA GLN A 99 9.81 -0.35 -4.76
C GLN A 99 9.17 -1.34 -5.73
N ALA A 100 8.58 -2.43 -5.22
CA ALA A 100 7.86 -3.39 -6.06
C ALA A 100 6.60 -2.75 -6.70
N ALA A 101 5.84 -1.96 -5.95
CA ALA A 101 4.67 -1.24 -6.44
C ALA A 101 5.00 -0.24 -7.55
N LYS A 102 6.14 0.46 -7.41
CA LYS A 102 6.67 1.37 -8.43
C LYS A 102 7.07 0.64 -9.72
N ALA A 103 7.68 -0.53 -9.59
CA ALA A 103 8.10 -1.34 -10.74
C ALA A 103 6.95 -2.11 -11.41
N ASP A 104 5.81 -2.25 -10.73
CA ASP A 104 4.66 -2.95 -11.29
C ASP A 104 4.13 -2.22 -12.54
N PRO A 105 3.56 -2.91 -13.53
CA PRO A 105 2.88 -2.24 -14.62
C PRO A 105 1.63 -1.48 -14.12
N VAL A 106 1.13 -0.57 -14.95
CA VAL A 106 -0.18 0.06 -14.72
C VAL A 106 -1.28 -0.85 -15.26
N GLU A 107 -2.31 -1.08 -14.44
CA GLU A 107 -3.45 -1.91 -14.78
C GLU A 107 -4.55 -1.04 -15.41
N GLN A 108 -5.09 -1.51 -16.55
CA GLN A 108 -6.17 -0.79 -17.22
C GLN A 108 -7.45 -0.77 -16.37
N PHE A 109 -7.73 -1.86 -15.65
CA PHE A 109 -8.92 -2.01 -14.83
C PHE A 109 -8.55 -2.47 -13.42
N ALA A 110 -9.33 -2.00 -12.45
CA ALA A 110 -9.25 -2.53 -11.10
C ALA A 110 -9.74 -3.99 -11.07
N HIS A 111 -9.13 -4.82 -10.24
CA HIS A 111 -9.61 -6.17 -9.95
C HIS A 111 -9.81 -6.38 -8.45
N PHE A 112 -10.78 -7.21 -8.11
CA PHE A 112 -11.11 -7.54 -6.73
C PHE A 112 -10.93 -9.05 -6.53
N GLY A 113 -9.97 -9.43 -5.70
CA GLY A 113 -9.59 -10.82 -5.46
C GLY A 113 -8.42 -10.91 -4.48
N PRO A 114 -7.87 -12.12 -4.24
CA PRO A 114 -6.70 -12.28 -3.39
C PRO A 114 -5.51 -11.47 -3.94
N VAL A 115 -4.97 -10.56 -3.13
CA VAL A 115 -3.81 -9.75 -3.49
C VAL A 115 -2.59 -10.28 -2.78
N VAL A 116 -1.52 -10.52 -3.53
CA VAL A 116 -0.21 -10.85 -2.98
C VAL A 116 0.63 -9.59 -2.90
N LEU A 117 1.02 -9.21 -1.68
CA LEU A 117 1.96 -8.11 -1.46
C LEU A 117 3.36 -8.52 -1.95
N LYS A 118 3.76 -7.94 -3.07
CA LYS A 118 5.07 -8.18 -3.69
C LYS A 118 6.16 -7.53 -2.83
N GLY A 119 7.29 -8.21 -2.63
CA GLY A 119 8.42 -7.68 -1.86
C GLY A 119 8.42 -8.00 -0.35
N ILE A 120 7.39 -8.71 0.14
CA ILE A 120 7.43 -9.31 1.48
C ILE A 120 8.30 -10.57 1.44
N VAL A 121 9.30 -10.63 2.31
CA VAL A 121 10.06 -11.84 2.59
C VAL A 121 9.61 -12.35 3.96
N PRO A 122 9.04 -13.57 4.05
CA PRO A 122 8.66 -14.13 5.33
C PRO A 122 9.86 -14.19 6.27
N LYS A 123 9.73 -13.68 7.51
CA LYS A 123 10.78 -13.80 8.53
C LYS A 123 11.06 -15.26 8.91
N ASN A 124 10.13 -16.17 8.61
CA ASN A 124 10.28 -17.63 8.73
C ASN A 124 9.85 -18.33 7.42
N PRO A 125 10.79 -18.73 6.54
CA PRO A 125 10.46 -19.37 5.27
C PRO A 125 9.84 -20.78 5.40
N GLY A 126 9.80 -21.35 6.61
CA GLY A 126 9.29 -22.69 6.89
C GLY A 126 7.82 -22.78 7.32
N LYS A 127 7.10 -21.66 7.48
CA LYS A 127 5.65 -21.68 7.79
C LYS A 127 4.87 -21.12 6.61
N SER A 128 4.27 -22.03 5.84
CA SER A 128 3.28 -21.68 4.81
C SER A 128 2.07 -21.04 5.49
N TRP A 129 1.63 -19.88 5.00
CA TRP A 129 0.42 -19.19 5.46
C TRP A 129 -0.88 -19.80 4.90
N LEU A 130 -0.78 -20.96 4.25
CA LEU A 130 -1.90 -21.71 3.66
C LEU A 130 -2.17 -23.04 4.39
N SER A 131 -2.01 -23.09 5.71
CA SER A 131 -2.38 -24.27 6.53
C SER A 131 -3.61 -23.98 7.39
#